data_AF-A0A960QVC1-F1
#
_entry.id   AF-A0A960QVC1-F1
#
_cell.length_a   1.000
_cell.length_b   1.000
_cell.length_c   1.000
_cell.angle_alpha   90.00
_cell.angle_beta   90.00
_cell.angle_gamma   90.00
#
_symmetry.space_group_name_H-M   'P 1'
#
loop_
_entity.id
_entity.type
_entity.pdbx_description
1 polymer ?
#
loop_
_entity_poly.entity_id
_entity_poly.type
_entity_poly.pdbx_seq_one_letter_code
_entity_poly.pdbx_strand_id
1 'polypeptide(L)'
;MLLNNLTIPAMFFFVILFAVGIIAASIIGQKRKRIESAFSTAARRLDLSFTMEGGLAAKPWIYGVHDGFRIDIRPFKPTSGDSGGQWTGYRIAFRSPVEIATSGANDVRQRTLMKLSRKFRESEVDREGIFCARPMVPDDAGILISDTEYLLEAARLFSAPPLPAVAEPIPIPEAVSIPPIPESATPPPLPVDAPALPQGPSIPEVVETPASVPAPTPAKPASPEPSPRKATDSEPSSLEKAAMELFAAGQNHYAVTQLFGDRFQEKTVDGSGRLTRVDRFSHDRIFGRGPGLSAEIALELPATEATPALFLTLVVALPNEEDLGFDLRQLRDLIGSEVAVCGVLLRCDPFIRRLYLRDGLLDHQARSIAA
;
A
#
# COMPACT_ATOMS: atom_id res chain seq x y z
N MET A 1 -20.46 -31.12 -53.69
CA MET A 1 -21.27 -29.88 -53.51
C MET A 1 -21.93 -29.81 -52.12
N LEU A 2 -21.21 -30.14 -51.02
CA LEU A 2 -21.74 -30.05 -49.65
C LEU A 2 -20.80 -29.32 -48.67
N LEU A 3 -19.73 -28.67 -49.16
CA LEU A 3 -18.78 -27.93 -48.32
C LEU A 3 -19.03 -26.41 -48.22
N ASN A 4 -20.02 -25.85 -48.93
CA ASN A 4 -20.25 -24.39 -48.96
C ASN A 4 -21.25 -23.86 -47.92
N ASN A 5 -21.91 -24.72 -47.13
CA ASN A 5 -22.94 -24.29 -46.19
C ASN A 5 -22.48 -24.19 -44.73
N LEU A 6 -21.23 -24.56 -44.41
CA LEU A 6 -20.71 -24.54 -43.03
C LEU A 6 -19.85 -23.30 -42.69
N THR A 7 -19.47 -22.49 -43.68
CA THR A 7 -18.56 -21.34 -43.51
C THR A 7 -19.26 -20.05 -43.06
N ILE A 8 -20.51 -19.85 -43.48
CA ILE A 8 -21.31 -18.67 -43.11
C ILE A 8 -21.57 -18.59 -41.60
N PRO A 9 -22.07 -19.64 -40.91
CA PRO A 9 -22.34 -19.56 -39.47
C PRO A 9 -21.07 -19.38 -38.62
N ALA A 10 -19.94 -19.94 -39.04
CA ALA A 10 -18.66 -19.76 -38.35
C ALA A 10 -18.17 -18.30 -38.42
N MET A 11 -18.25 -17.67 -39.60
CA MET A 11 -17.85 -16.26 -39.76
C MET A 11 -18.74 -15.32 -38.92
N PHE A 12 -20.06 -15.53 -38.89
CA PHE A 12 -20.96 -14.75 -38.05
C PHE A 12 -20.64 -14.89 -36.55
N PHE A 13 -20.29 -16.09 -36.09
CA PHE A 13 -19.88 -16.32 -34.71
C PHE A 13 -18.62 -15.54 -34.34
N PHE A 14 -17.59 -15.54 -35.19
CA PHE A 14 -16.37 -14.76 -34.95
C PHE A 14 -16.62 -13.25 -34.94
N VAL A 15 -17.49 -12.73 -35.82
CA VAL A 15 -17.87 -11.31 -35.82
C VAL A 15 -18.58 -10.93 -34.53
N ILE A 16 -19.47 -11.78 -34.03
CA ILE A 16 -20.17 -11.55 -32.75
C ILE A 16 -19.17 -11.55 -31.60
N LEU A 17 -18.26 -12.54 -31.52
CA LEU A 17 -17.24 -12.58 -30.47
C LEU A 17 -16.32 -11.35 -30.50
N PHE A 18 -15.92 -10.90 -31.69
CA PHE A 18 -15.09 -9.72 -31.86
C PHE A 18 -15.81 -8.45 -31.42
N ALA A 19 -17.08 -8.28 -31.81
CA ALA A 19 -17.91 -7.15 -31.39
C ALA A 19 -18.11 -7.13 -29.87
N VAL A 20 -18.41 -8.28 -29.25
CA VAL A 20 -18.51 -8.41 -27.79
C VAL A 20 -17.19 -8.06 -27.10
N GLY A 21 -16.06 -8.53 -27.65
CA GLY A 21 -14.72 -8.21 -27.14
C GLY A 21 -14.42 -6.71 -27.16
N ILE A 22 -14.76 -6.01 -28.26
CA ILE A 22 -14.58 -4.55 -28.36
C ILE A 22 -15.45 -3.82 -27.34
N ILE A 23 -16.72 -4.21 -27.20
CA ILE A 23 -17.64 -3.59 -26.25
C ILE A 23 -17.14 -3.78 -24.82
N ALA A 24 -16.71 -4.98 -24.46
CA ALA A 24 -16.14 -5.28 -23.14
C ALA A 24 -14.87 -4.45 -22.86
N ALA A 25 -13.94 -4.37 -23.82
CA ALA A 25 -12.73 -3.57 -23.70
C ALA A 25 -13.03 -2.07 -23.54
N SER A 26 -14.04 -1.56 -24.26
CA SER A 26 -14.50 -0.17 -24.17
C SER A 26 -15.05 0.15 -22.78
N ILE A 27 -15.90 -0.74 -22.22
CA ILE A 27 -16.47 -0.56 -20.87
C ILE A 27 -15.36 -0.54 -19.81
N ILE A 28 -14.40 -1.46 -19.89
CA ILE A 28 -13.25 -1.52 -18.96
C ILE A 28 -12.40 -0.24 -19.08
N GLY A 29 -12.14 0.22 -20.30
CA GLY A 29 -11.38 1.45 -20.56
C GLY A 29 -12.08 2.70 -20.03
N GLN A 30 -13.40 2.82 -20.21
CA GLN A 30 -14.18 3.92 -19.66
C GLN A 30 -14.17 3.91 -18.12
N LYS A 31 -14.35 2.74 -17.51
CA LYS A 31 -14.29 2.60 -16.05
C LYS A 31 -12.93 3.04 -15.49
N ARG A 32 -11.83 2.62 -16.13
CA ARG A 32 -10.47 3.05 -15.74
C ARG A 32 -10.31 4.56 -15.82
N LYS A 33 -10.76 5.20 -16.91
CA LYS A 33 -10.71 6.67 -17.06
C LYS A 33 -11.53 7.40 -16.00
N ARG A 34 -12.70 6.88 -15.63
CA ARG A 34 -13.53 7.46 -14.56
C ARG A 34 -12.84 7.36 -13.21
N ILE A 35 -12.28 6.20 -12.88
CA ILE A 35 -11.49 6.00 -11.65
C ILE A 35 -10.29 6.96 -11.60
N GLU A 36 -9.52 7.06 -12.68
CA GLU A 36 -8.38 7.97 -12.77
C GLU A 36 -8.82 9.43 -12.56
N SER A 37 -9.87 9.86 -13.27
CA SER A 37 -10.46 11.19 -13.12
C SER A 37 -10.98 11.45 -11.71
N ALA A 38 -11.56 10.45 -11.06
CA ALA A 38 -12.06 10.55 -9.69
C ALA A 38 -10.91 10.78 -8.70
N PHE A 39 -9.85 9.98 -8.79
CA PHE A 39 -8.67 10.11 -7.94
C PHE A 39 -7.92 11.41 -8.17
N SER A 40 -7.69 11.81 -9.43
CA SER A 40 -7.00 13.07 -9.74
C SER A 40 -7.81 14.29 -9.27
N THR A 41 -9.14 14.22 -9.37
CA THR A 41 -10.03 15.30 -8.90
C THR A 41 -10.06 15.37 -7.38
N ALA A 42 -10.15 14.22 -6.71
CA ALA A 42 -10.11 14.15 -5.25
C ALA A 42 -8.78 14.68 -4.70
N ALA A 43 -7.65 14.27 -5.29
CA ALA A 43 -6.33 14.77 -4.91
C ALA A 43 -6.24 16.29 -5.01
N ARG A 44 -6.71 16.87 -6.14
CA ARG A 44 -6.71 18.32 -6.34
C ARG A 44 -7.60 19.04 -5.31
N ARG A 45 -8.76 18.49 -4.97
CA ARG A 45 -9.70 19.10 -4.01
C ARG A 45 -9.19 19.04 -2.56
N LEU A 46 -8.42 18.01 -2.23
CA LEU A 46 -7.81 17.80 -0.92
C LEU A 46 -6.42 18.46 -0.80
N ASP A 47 -5.93 19.12 -1.85
CA ASP A 47 -4.57 19.65 -1.95
C ASP A 47 -3.48 18.58 -1.70
N LEU A 48 -3.67 17.41 -2.32
CA LEU A 48 -2.79 16.25 -2.24
C LEU A 48 -2.16 15.94 -3.59
N SER A 49 -1.04 15.20 -3.56
CA SER A 49 -0.39 14.72 -4.77
C SER A 49 -1.11 13.49 -5.34
N PHE A 50 -1.07 13.37 -6.67
CA PHE A 50 -1.64 12.25 -7.40
C PHE A 50 -0.59 11.66 -8.33
N THR A 51 -0.50 10.33 -8.38
CA THR A 51 0.32 9.61 -9.35
C THR A 51 -0.36 8.31 -9.79
N MET A 52 0.15 7.71 -10.86
CA MET A 52 -0.24 6.40 -11.36
C MET A 52 0.91 5.44 -11.12
N GLU A 53 0.70 4.43 -10.28
CA GLU A 53 1.72 3.47 -9.86
C GLU A 53 1.61 2.16 -10.65
N GLY A 54 2.69 1.79 -11.36
CA GLY A 54 2.79 0.57 -12.16
C GLY A 54 2.58 0.77 -13.66
N GLY A 55 3.03 -0.19 -14.48
CA GLY A 55 3.02 -0.10 -15.95
C GLY A 55 1.62 -0.24 -16.60
N LEU A 56 1.43 -1.27 -17.44
CA LEU A 56 0.15 -1.50 -18.15
C LEU A 56 -1.08 -1.58 -17.21
N ALA A 57 -0.87 -1.99 -15.95
CA ALA A 57 -1.86 -2.05 -14.87
C ALA A 57 -1.72 -0.91 -13.84
N ALA A 58 -1.34 0.30 -14.29
CA ALA A 58 -1.16 1.46 -13.42
C ALA A 58 -2.39 1.70 -12.52
N LYS A 59 -2.16 1.77 -11.21
CA LYS A 59 -3.18 2.04 -10.19
C LYS A 59 -3.08 3.50 -9.75
N PRO A 60 -4.20 4.21 -9.58
CA PRO A 60 -4.17 5.56 -9.07
C PRO A 60 -3.72 5.57 -7.60
N TRP A 61 -2.97 6.60 -7.22
CA TRP A 61 -2.47 6.77 -5.86
C TRP A 61 -2.52 8.24 -5.46
N ILE A 62 -3.21 8.53 -4.35
CA ILE A 62 -3.22 9.84 -3.72
C ILE A 62 -2.35 9.78 -2.48
N TYR A 63 -1.45 10.74 -2.34
CA TYR A 63 -0.58 10.84 -1.16
C TYR A 63 -0.22 12.29 -0.86
N GLY A 64 0.14 12.57 0.38
CA GLY A 64 0.60 13.90 0.77
C GLY A 64 0.42 14.17 2.26
N VAL A 65 0.44 15.45 2.62
CA VAL A 65 0.18 15.92 3.98
C VAL A 65 -0.95 16.92 3.92
N HIS A 66 -1.95 16.76 4.79
CA HIS A 66 -3.07 17.69 4.95
C HIS A 66 -3.36 17.84 6.44
N ASP A 67 -3.44 19.09 6.93
CA ASP A 67 -3.60 19.41 8.36
C ASP A 67 -2.61 18.70 9.30
N GLY A 68 -1.39 18.48 8.82
CA GLY A 68 -0.34 17.78 9.59
C GLY A 68 -0.47 16.26 9.65
N PHE A 69 -1.48 15.68 9.01
CA PHE A 69 -1.63 14.23 8.85
C PHE A 69 -1.07 13.77 7.51
N ARG A 70 -0.34 12.65 7.51
CA ARG A 70 0.11 12.03 6.25
C ARG A 70 -1.00 11.16 5.70
N ILE A 71 -1.38 11.41 4.45
CA ILE A 71 -2.48 10.71 3.77
C ILE A 71 -1.89 9.80 2.70
N ASP A 72 -2.43 8.58 2.60
CA ASP A 72 -2.12 7.61 1.55
C ASP A 72 -3.41 6.84 1.18
N ILE A 73 -3.87 6.99 -0.06
CA ILE A 73 -5.11 6.38 -0.57
C ILE A 73 -4.80 5.66 -1.87
N ARG A 74 -5.01 4.35 -1.91
CA ARG A 74 -4.72 3.54 -3.10
C ARG A 74 -5.61 2.30 -3.23
N PRO A 75 -5.86 1.86 -4.48
CA PRO A 75 -6.46 0.56 -4.72
C PRO A 75 -5.52 -0.59 -4.37
N PHE A 76 -6.06 -1.62 -3.73
CA PHE A 76 -5.37 -2.88 -3.50
C PHE A 76 -6.30 -4.06 -3.80
N LYS A 77 -5.74 -5.27 -3.90
CA LYS A 77 -6.54 -6.49 -3.92
C LYS A 77 -6.33 -7.15 -2.57
N PRO A 78 -7.41 -7.40 -1.79
CA PRO A 78 -7.26 -8.10 -0.52
C PRO A 78 -6.80 -9.52 -0.78
N THR A 79 -6.00 -10.01 0.15
CA THR A 79 -5.27 -11.26 -0.02
C THR A 79 -6.03 -12.47 0.52
N SER A 80 -7.19 -12.26 1.18
CA SER A 80 -8.01 -13.33 1.77
C SER A 80 -9.45 -13.37 1.26
N GLY A 81 -9.85 -14.54 0.76
CA GLY A 81 -11.18 -15.15 0.96
C GLY A 81 -12.41 -14.57 0.28
N ASP A 82 -12.44 -13.29 -0.08
CA ASP A 82 -13.71 -12.64 -0.42
C ASP A 82 -13.66 -11.82 -1.72
N SER A 83 -14.07 -12.48 -2.81
CA SER A 83 -14.31 -11.95 -4.17
C SER A 83 -13.11 -11.27 -4.84
N GLY A 84 -12.83 -11.59 -6.11
CA GLY A 84 -11.72 -11.01 -6.89
C GLY A 84 -11.79 -9.49 -7.18
N GLY A 85 -12.54 -8.73 -6.39
CA GLY A 85 -12.72 -7.29 -6.50
C GLY A 85 -11.52 -6.50 -5.96
N GLN A 86 -11.28 -5.34 -6.57
CA GLN A 86 -10.36 -4.35 -6.03
C GLN A 86 -11.02 -3.61 -4.86
N TRP A 87 -10.22 -3.22 -3.88
CA TRP A 87 -10.60 -2.45 -2.70
C TRP A 87 -9.86 -1.13 -2.70
N THR A 88 -10.35 -0.15 -1.93
CA THR A 88 -9.65 1.11 -1.70
C THR A 88 -9.25 1.20 -0.24
N GLY A 89 -7.94 1.35 0.00
CA GLY A 89 -7.38 1.57 1.32
C GLY A 89 -7.12 3.04 1.55
N TYR A 90 -7.39 3.49 2.77
CA TYR A 90 -7.15 4.85 3.27
C TYR A 90 -6.26 4.74 4.50
N ARG A 91 -5.15 5.47 4.51
CA ARG A 91 -4.25 5.57 5.66
C ARG A 91 -4.04 7.05 6.00
N ILE A 92 -4.37 7.40 7.24
CA ILE A 92 -4.13 8.71 7.83
C ILE A 92 -3.15 8.53 8.98
N ALA A 93 -1.88 8.87 8.79
CA ALA A 93 -0.87 8.75 9.83
C ALA A 93 -0.80 10.03 10.67
N PHE A 94 -0.76 9.86 11.99
CA PHE A 94 -0.56 10.92 12.97
C PHE A 94 0.86 11.47 12.87
N ARG A 95 1.01 12.75 13.23
CA ARG A 95 2.32 13.42 13.27
C ARG A 95 3.22 12.84 14.37
N SER A 96 2.62 12.43 15.48
CA SER A 96 3.27 11.83 16.64
C SER A 96 2.40 10.68 17.14
N PRO A 97 2.99 9.63 17.73
CA PRO A 97 2.21 8.55 18.31
C PRO A 97 1.20 9.07 19.34
N VAL A 98 -0.03 8.57 19.27
CA VAL A 98 -1.13 9.00 20.15
C VAL A 98 -1.55 7.87 21.06
N GLU A 99 -1.82 8.18 22.34
CA GLU A 99 -2.45 7.21 23.24
C GLU A 99 -3.93 7.03 22.91
N ILE A 100 -4.28 5.84 22.42
CA ILE A 100 -5.66 5.40 22.26
C ILE A 100 -6.17 4.89 23.61
N ALA A 101 -6.32 5.79 24.58
CA ALA A 101 -7.13 5.51 25.74
C ALA A 101 -8.60 5.64 25.33
N THR A 102 -9.39 4.57 25.50
CA THR A 102 -10.85 4.58 25.42
C THR A 102 -11.41 4.31 26.82
N SER A 103 -11.20 5.25 27.75
CA SER A 103 -11.67 5.08 29.13
C SER A 103 -13.14 5.50 29.24
N GLY A 104 -14.05 4.52 29.19
CA GLY A 104 -15.46 4.69 29.51
C GLY A 104 -16.41 4.55 28.31
N ALA A 105 -17.60 3.99 28.57
CA ALA A 105 -18.60 3.62 27.56
C ALA A 105 -19.19 4.80 26.74
N ASN A 106 -18.88 6.06 27.11
CA ASN A 106 -19.37 7.28 26.45
C ASN A 106 -18.26 8.12 25.79
N ASP A 107 -17.04 7.59 25.72
CA ASP A 107 -15.93 8.28 25.07
C ASP A 107 -16.26 8.57 23.59
N VAL A 108 -16.06 9.82 23.19
CA VAL A 108 -16.21 10.28 21.80
C VAL A 108 -15.37 9.41 20.87
N ARG A 109 -14.16 9.00 21.31
CA ARG A 109 -13.25 8.13 20.54
C ARG A 109 -13.84 6.75 20.29
N GLN A 110 -14.48 6.13 21.29
CA GLN A 110 -15.14 4.82 21.13
C GLN A 110 -16.34 4.90 20.16
N ARG A 111 -17.13 5.98 20.23
CA ARG A 111 -18.22 6.23 19.28
C ARG A 111 -17.69 6.45 17.86
N THR A 112 -16.57 7.15 17.70
CA THR A 112 -15.91 7.32 16.41
C THR A 112 -15.43 5.98 15.85
N LEU A 113 -14.80 5.13 16.66
CA LEU A 113 -14.39 3.78 16.25
C LEU A 113 -15.57 2.94 15.76
N MET A 114 -16.70 2.97 16.48
CA MET A 114 -17.93 2.26 16.08
C MET A 114 -18.55 2.82 14.79
N LYS A 115 -18.39 4.12 14.51
CA LYS A 115 -18.86 4.70 13.24
C LYS A 115 -17.92 4.33 12.09
N LEU A 116 -16.61 4.28 12.33
CA LEU A 116 -15.61 3.84 11.34
C LEU A 116 -15.89 2.40 10.89
N SER A 117 -16.11 1.47 11.83
CA SER A 117 -16.39 0.06 11.52
C SER A 117 -17.74 -0.18 10.82
N ARG A 118 -18.67 0.78 10.90
CA ARG A 118 -19.92 0.75 10.13
C ARG A 118 -19.76 1.32 8.73
N LYS A 119 -18.91 2.34 8.56
CA LYS A 119 -18.70 3.03 7.28
C LYS A 119 -17.73 2.27 6.38
N PHE A 120 -16.68 1.70 6.97
CA PHE A 120 -15.64 0.95 6.29
C PHE A 120 -15.75 -0.53 6.63
N ARG A 121 -15.43 -1.37 5.66
CA ARG A 121 -15.51 -2.82 5.85
C ARG A 121 -14.39 -3.32 6.75
N GLU A 122 -13.25 -2.67 6.66
CA GLU A 122 -12.12 -2.85 7.58
C GLU A 122 -11.79 -1.48 8.15
N SER A 123 -11.64 -1.40 9.46
CA SER A 123 -11.26 -0.17 10.15
C SER A 123 -10.39 -0.51 11.34
N GLU A 124 -9.27 0.18 11.46
CA GLU A 124 -8.34 0.06 12.56
C GLU A 124 -7.82 1.44 12.94
N VAL A 125 -7.62 1.65 14.23
CA VAL A 125 -7.00 2.85 14.77
C VAL A 125 -5.90 2.37 15.71
N ASP A 126 -4.67 2.79 15.43
CA ASP A 126 -3.50 2.47 16.24
C ASP A 126 -2.78 3.76 16.69
N ARG A 127 -1.66 3.61 17.39
CA ARG A 127 -0.90 4.76 17.88
C ARG A 127 -0.33 5.60 16.74
N GLU A 128 -0.13 5.04 15.56
CA GLU A 128 0.48 5.70 14.41
C GLU A 128 -0.55 6.36 13.49
N GLY A 129 -1.81 5.94 13.53
CA GLY A 129 -2.83 6.51 12.66
C GLY A 129 -4.16 5.77 12.61
N ILE A 130 -4.93 6.13 11.59
CA ILE A 130 -6.17 5.47 11.21
C ILE A 130 -5.96 4.77 9.89
N PHE A 131 -6.35 3.51 9.85
CA PHE A 131 -6.41 2.70 8.65
C PHE A 131 -7.86 2.27 8.39
N CYS A 132 -8.35 2.45 7.17
CA CYS A 132 -9.68 2.01 6.77
C CYS A 132 -9.67 1.48 5.34
N ALA A 133 -10.48 0.47 5.05
CA ALA A 133 -10.66 -0.03 3.70
C ALA A 133 -12.13 -0.27 3.35
N ARG A 134 -12.45 -0.08 2.07
CA ARG A 134 -13.77 -0.34 1.51
C ARG A 134 -13.68 -1.24 0.29
N PRO A 135 -14.68 -2.09 0.06
CA PRO A 135 -14.80 -2.81 -1.19
C PRO A 135 -15.03 -1.83 -2.34
N MET A 136 -14.49 -2.18 -3.50
CA MET A 136 -14.53 -1.43 -4.74
C MET A 136 -13.62 -0.18 -4.76
N VAL A 137 -13.26 0.21 -5.98
CA VAL A 137 -12.54 1.44 -6.28
C VAL A 137 -13.56 2.49 -6.71
N PRO A 138 -13.72 3.60 -5.96
CA PRO A 138 -14.62 4.67 -6.34
C PRO A 138 -14.27 5.23 -7.72
N ASP A 139 -15.28 5.37 -8.57
CA ASP A 139 -15.22 6.11 -9.83
C ASP A 139 -15.84 7.51 -9.72
N ASP A 140 -16.14 7.94 -8.48
CA ASP A 140 -16.60 9.28 -8.10
C ASP A 140 -15.64 9.92 -7.08
N ALA A 141 -15.17 11.13 -7.39
CA ALA A 141 -14.30 11.91 -6.53
C ALA A 141 -14.97 12.30 -5.21
N GLY A 142 -16.30 12.54 -5.21
CA GLY A 142 -17.03 12.96 -4.02
C GLY A 142 -16.96 11.91 -2.90
N ILE A 143 -16.94 10.63 -3.27
CA ILE A 143 -16.78 9.51 -2.33
C ILE A 143 -15.40 9.55 -1.68
N LEU A 144 -14.33 9.70 -2.47
CA LEU A 144 -12.96 9.75 -1.96
C LEU A 144 -12.75 10.95 -1.03
N ILE A 145 -13.27 12.12 -1.41
CA ILE A 145 -13.19 13.35 -0.62
C ILE A 145 -13.95 13.16 0.71
N SER A 146 -15.22 12.72 0.65
CA SER A 146 -16.04 12.51 1.85
C SER A 146 -15.45 11.47 2.80
N ASP A 147 -14.86 10.39 2.27
CA ASP A 147 -14.17 9.40 3.09
C ASP A 147 -12.92 9.98 3.74
N THR A 148 -12.12 10.74 2.98
CA THR A 148 -10.87 11.33 3.49
C THR A 148 -11.14 12.38 4.55
N GLU A 149 -12.08 13.30 4.32
CA GLU A 149 -12.50 14.32 5.30
C GLU A 149 -13.05 13.68 6.58
N TYR A 150 -13.84 12.60 6.44
CA TYR A 150 -14.35 11.85 7.57
C TYR A 150 -13.23 11.22 8.42
N LEU A 151 -12.21 10.66 7.75
CA LEU A 151 -11.05 10.08 8.44
C LEU A 151 -10.15 11.15 9.05
N LEU A 152 -10.01 12.31 8.42
CA LEU A 152 -9.30 13.46 8.99
C LEU A 152 -9.99 13.97 10.25
N GLU A 153 -11.31 14.06 10.25
CA GLU A 153 -12.07 14.45 11.44
C GLU A 153 -11.90 13.44 12.57
N ALA A 154 -11.96 12.14 12.25
CA ALA A 154 -11.63 11.11 13.21
C ALA A 154 -10.19 11.27 13.74
N ALA A 155 -9.21 11.52 12.88
CA ALA A 155 -7.81 11.69 13.25
C ALA A 155 -7.59 12.88 14.20
N ARG A 156 -8.32 13.99 14.01
CA ARG A 156 -8.31 15.14 14.93
C ARG A 156 -8.85 14.75 16.31
N LEU A 157 -9.95 13.99 16.38
CA LEU A 157 -10.54 13.54 17.65
C LEU A 157 -9.61 12.59 18.42
N PHE A 158 -8.88 11.72 17.71
CA PHE A 158 -7.88 10.87 18.36
C PHE A 158 -6.67 11.68 18.81
N SER A 159 -6.16 12.59 17.98
CA SER A 159 -4.96 13.39 18.26
C SER A 159 -5.16 14.50 19.29
N ALA A 160 -6.41 14.89 19.59
CA ALA A 160 -6.70 15.86 20.63
C ALA A 160 -6.25 15.33 21.99
N PRO A 161 -5.62 16.17 22.85
CA PRO A 161 -5.29 15.77 24.21
C PRO A 161 -6.56 15.29 24.93
N PRO A 162 -6.47 14.26 25.79
CA PRO A 162 -7.62 13.85 26.59
C PRO A 162 -8.11 15.08 27.35
N LEU A 163 -9.40 15.39 27.24
CA LEU A 163 -9.99 16.47 28.00
C LEU A 163 -9.61 16.26 29.47
N PRO A 164 -9.12 17.30 30.18
CA PRO A 164 -8.82 17.17 31.59
C PRO A 164 -10.06 16.57 32.25
N ALA A 165 -9.88 15.42 32.90
CA ALA A 165 -10.93 14.82 33.72
C ALA A 165 -11.45 15.95 34.59
N VAL A 166 -12.74 16.27 34.46
CA VAL A 166 -13.39 17.39 35.14
C VAL A 166 -12.90 17.35 36.59
N ALA A 167 -11.98 18.25 36.92
CA ALA A 167 -11.52 18.40 38.28
C ALA A 167 -12.77 18.70 39.10
N GLU A 168 -12.86 18.06 40.25
CA GLU A 168 -13.98 18.04 41.18
C GLU A 168 -14.88 19.30 41.11
N PRO A 169 -16.21 19.13 41.20
CA PRO A 169 -17.16 20.22 41.03
C PRO A 169 -16.71 21.45 41.82
N ILE A 170 -16.35 22.50 41.09
CA ILE A 170 -16.02 23.80 41.67
C ILE A 170 -17.21 24.13 42.59
N PRO A 171 -17.00 24.35 43.90
CA PRO A 171 -18.08 24.69 44.81
C PRO A 171 -18.75 25.94 44.26
N ILE A 172 -20.03 25.80 43.90
CA ILE A 172 -20.87 26.87 43.36
C ILE A 172 -20.87 27.98 44.43
N PRO A 173 -20.31 29.18 44.17
CA PRO A 173 -20.54 30.30 45.05
C PRO A 173 -22.03 30.62 45.02
N GLU A 174 -22.67 30.66 46.19
CA GLU A 174 -24.05 31.09 46.36
C GLU A 174 -24.32 32.39 45.59
N ALA A 175 -25.32 32.29 44.72
CA ALA A 175 -26.05 33.34 44.00
C ALA A 175 -25.53 34.79 44.17
N VAL A 176 -24.72 35.26 43.23
CA VAL A 176 -24.63 36.69 42.92
C VAL A 176 -25.67 37.01 41.86
N SER A 177 -26.70 37.76 42.24
CA SER A 177 -27.71 38.30 41.31
C SER A 177 -27.04 39.20 40.27
N ILE A 178 -27.08 38.77 39.00
CA ILE A 178 -26.60 39.56 37.86
C ILE A 178 -27.74 40.48 37.41
N PRO A 179 -27.54 41.82 37.32
CA PRO A 179 -28.52 42.74 36.75
C PRO A 179 -28.65 42.57 35.22
N PRO A 180 -29.79 42.99 34.62
CA PRO A 180 -30.06 42.76 33.20
C PRO A 180 -29.09 43.51 32.29
N ILE A 181 -28.56 42.80 31.30
CA ILE A 181 -27.68 43.32 30.24
C ILE A 181 -28.57 44.06 29.21
N PRO A 182 -28.30 45.34 28.89
CA PRO A 182 -29.01 46.03 27.83
C PRO A 182 -28.61 45.52 26.43
N GLU A 183 -29.62 45.22 25.61
CA GLU A 183 -29.51 45.00 24.16
C GLU A 183 -29.02 46.26 23.44
N SER A 184 -27.82 46.24 22.86
CA SER A 184 -27.49 46.96 21.62
C SER A 184 -26.01 46.80 21.28
N ALA A 185 -25.72 46.14 20.15
CA ALA A 185 -24.65 46.56 19.25
C ALA A 185 -24.82 45.86 17.91
N THR A 186 -25.15 46.65 16.89
CA THR A 186 -25.13 46.28 15.46
C THR A 186 -23.69 45.96 15.04
N PRO A 187 -23.43 44.92 14.23
CA PRO A 187 -22.09 44.65 13.73
C PRO A 187 -21.70 45.67 12.63
N PRO A 188 -20.43 46.11 12.58
CA PRO A 188 -19.93 46.96 11.50
C PRO A 188 -19.71 46.17 10.19
N PRO A 189 -19.75 46.84 9.02
CA PRO A 189 -19.48 46.19 7.74
C PRO A 189 -17.99 45.91 7.54
N LEU A 190 -17.68 44.75 6.96
CA LEU A 190 -16.34 44.32 6.59
C LEU A 190 -15.81 45.14 5.38
N PRO A 191 -14.54 45.61 5.39
CA PRO A 191 -13.89 46.17 4.21
C PRO A 191 -13.49 45.08 3.22
N VAL A 192 -13.91 45.26 1.97
CA VAL A 192 -13.36 44.60 0.78
C VAL A 192 -12.08 45.33 0.42
N ASP A 193 -10.94 44.63 0.41
CA ASP A 193 -9.87 44.79 -0.59
C ASP A 193 -8.67 43.92 -0.21
N ALA A 194 -8.31 42.98 -1.09
CA ALA A 194 -7.04 42.28 -1.07
C ALA A 194 -6.39 42.40 -2.47
N PRO A 195 -5.20 43.03 -2.58
CA PRO A 195 -4.49 43.19 -3.86
C PRO A 195 -3.90 41.88 -4.39
N ALA A 196 -3.83 41.78 -5.71
CA ALA A 196 -3.19 40.71 -6.46
C ALA A 196 -1.70 40.58 -6.12
N LEU A 197 -1.23 39.35 -5.90
CA LEU A 197 0.19 39.04 -5.76
C LEU A 197 0.87 38.83 -7.13
N PRO A 198 2.14 39.26 -7.26
CA PRO A 198 2.92 39.19 -8.50
C PRO A 198 3.46 37.80 -8.82
N GLN A 199 3.61 37.53 -10.10
CA GLN A 199 4.24 36.35 -10.68
C GLN A 199 5.74 36.31 -10.36
N GLY A 200 6.20 35.18 -9.80
CA GLY A 200 7.61 34.89 -9.55
C GLY A 200 8.28 34.14 -10.71
N PRO A 201 9.64 34.19 -10.80
CA PRO A 201 10.38 34.03 -12.05
C PRO A 201 10.84 32.58 -12.36
N SER A 202 11.07 32.37 -13.65
CA SER A 202 11.61 31.18 -14.31
C SER A 202 12.96 30.72 -13.73
N ILE A 203 13.09 29.42 -13.46
CA ILE A 203 14.36 28.78 -13.10
C ILE A 203 14.98 28.16 -14.36
N PRO A 204 16.28 28.39 -14.65
CA PRO A 204 16.96 27.86 -15.82
C PRO A 204 17.30 26.37 -15.72
N GLU A 205 17.28 25.75 -16.90
CA GLU A 205 17.69 24.40 -17.28
C GLU A 205 19.19 24.18 -16.99
N VAL A 206 19.50 23.16 -16.18
CA VAL A 206 20.88 22.71 -15.95
C VAL A 206 21.10 21.41 -16.72
N VAL A 207 21.92 21.55 -17.76
CA VAL A 207 22.56 20.49 -18.54
C VAL A 207 23.79 20.02 -17.77
N GLU A 208 23.95 18.72 -17.55
CA GLU A 208 25.27 18.10 -17.45
C GLU A 208 25.21 16.58 -17.71
N THR A 209 26.07 16.13 -18.63
CA THR A 209 26.31 14.74 -19.05
C THR A 209 27.83 14.46 -18.90
N PRO A 210 28.32 13.22 -19.03
CA PRO A 210 28.84 12.39 -17.95
C PRO A 210 30.38 12.26 -17.95
N ALA A 211 30.96 11.74 -16.86
CA ALA A 211 32.36 11.29 -16.83
C ALA A 211 32.44 9.78 -16.52
N SER A 212 32.97 9.03 -17.48
CA SER A 212 33.40 7.62 -17.36
C SER A 212 34.71 7.49 -16.57
N VAL A 213 34.82 6.45 -15.75
CA VAL A 213 36.09 5.94 -15.20
C VAL A 213 36.09 4.40 -15.22
N PRO A 214 37.21 3.72 -15.52
CA PRO A 214 37.23 2.32 -15.94
C PRO A 214 37.42 1.29 -14.81
N ALA A 215 37.03 0.05 -15.15
CA ALA A 215 37.00 -1.17 -14.34
C ALA A 215 38.38 -1.74 -13.94
N PRO A 216 38.40 -2.58 -12.88
CA PRO A 216 39.36 -3.67 -12.75
C PRO A 216 38.71 -5.08 -12.76
N THR A 217 39.49 -6.00 -13.33
CA THR A 217 39.30 -7.41 -13.68
C THR A 217 39.11 -8.36 -12.46
N PRO A 218 38.41 -9.52 -12.60
CA PRO A 218 37.96 -10.35 -11.49
C PRO A 218 38.96 -11.44 -11.08
N ALA A 219 39.00 -11.77 -9.78
CA ALA A 219 39.67 -12.94 -9.23
C ALA A 219 38.66 -14.06 -8.94
N LYS A 220 38.91 -15.22 -9.54
CA LYS A 220 38.18 -16.50 -9.37
C LYS A 220 38.72 -17.26 -8.15
N PRO A 221 37.84 -17.77 -7.26
CA PRO A 221 38.15 -19.01 -6.55
C PRO A 221 37.07 -20.09 -6.74
N ALA A 222 37.53 -21.33 -6.59
CA ALA A 222 36.89 -22.61 -6.89
C ALA A 222 35.53 -22.85 -6.21
N SER A 223 34.62 -23.44 -6.98
CA SER A 223 33.35 -24.01 -6.49
C SER A 223 33.57 -25.46 -6.05
N PRO A 224 33.17 -25.86 -4.82
CA PRO A 224 33.12 -27.26 -4.41
C PRO A 224 31.86 -27.97 -4.96
N GLU A 225 32.08 -29.19 -5.43
CA GLU A 225 31.08 -30.12 -5.98
C GLU A 225 30.07 -30.58 -4.89
N PRO A 226 28.74 -30.40 -5.07
CA PRO A 226 27.77 -30.85 -4.09
C PRO A 226 27.33 -32.30 -4.34
N SER A 227 27.53 -33.15 -3.33
CA SER A 227 26.95 -34.49 -3.25
C SER A 227 25.42 -34.46 -3.25
N PRO A 228 24.73 -35.43 -3.89
CA PRO A 228 23.27 -35.46 -3.96
C PRO A 228 22.66 -35.88 -2.61
N ARG A 229 21.87 -34.99 -2.00
CA ARG A 229 21.08 -35.27 -0.79
C ARG A 229 19.67 -35.73 -1.20
N LYS A 230 19.24 -36.86 -0.62
CA LYS A 230 17.87 -37.38 -0.72
C LYS A 230 16.85 -36.39 -0.14
N ALA A 231 15.75 -36.17 -0.86
CA ALA A 231 14.59 -35.40 -0.41
C ALA A 231 14.02 -36.02 0.89
N THR A 232 14.19 -35.28 1.98
CA THR A 232 13.62 -35.59 3.30
C THR A 232 12.73 -34.40 3.64
N ASP A 233 11.59 -34.63 4.30
CA ASP A 233 10.61 -33.61 4.71
C ASP A 233 11.25 -32.25 5.00
N SER A 234 11.11 -31.32 4.07
CA SER A 234 11.76 -30.01 4.12
C SER A 234 11.17 -29.23 5.29
N GLU A 235 11.98 -28.96 6.32
CA GLU A 235 11.60 -28.02 7.36
C GLU A 235 11.19 -26.68 6.72
N PRO A 236 10.17 -25.99 7.28
CA PRO A 236 9.74 -24.72 6.73
C PRO A 236 10.91 -23.72 6.75
N SER A 237 11.03 -22.99 5.65
CA SER A 237 12.12 -22.02 5.48
C SER A 237 12.03 -20.91 6.54
N SER A 238 13.13 -20.20 6.78
CA SER A 238 13.14 -19.14 7.81
C SER A 238 12.14 -18.02 7.49
N LEU A 239 11.92 -17.74 6.20
CA LEU A 239 10.91 -16.80 5.71
C LEU A 239 9.48 -17.29 5.94
N GLU A 240 9.20 -18.57 5.68
CA GLU A 240 7.87 -19.15 5.95
C GLU A 240 7.54 -19.13 7.43
N LYS A 241 8.51 -19.53 8.28
CA LYS A 241 8.38 -19.44 9.74
C LYS A 241 8.08 -18.01 10.19
N ALA A 242 8.83 -17.03 9.68
CA ALA A 242 8.61 -15.61 10.00
C ALA A 242 7.22 -15.13 9.56
N ALA A 243 6.80 -15.47 8.35
CA ALA A 243 5.51 -15.06 7.81
C ALA A 243 4.34 -15.72 8.55
N MET A 244 4.43 -17.01 8.89
CA MET A 244 3.42 -17.70 9.71
C MET A 244 3.29 -17.08 11.11
N GLU A 245 4.41 -16.67 11.71
CA GLU A 245 4.40 -16.05 13.05
C GLU A 245 3.83 -14.62 13.02
N LEU A 246 4.25 -13.82 12.03
CA LEU A 246 3.80 -12.44 11.85
C LEU A 246 2.33 -12.33 11.47
N PHE A 247 1.80 -13.30 10.74
CA PHE A 247 0.44 -13.24 10.20
C PHE A 247 -0.44 -14.36 10.72
N ALA A 248 -0.11 -14.88 11.91
CA ALA A 248 -0.92 -15.86 12.61
C ALA A 248 -2.35 -15.32 12.79
N ALA A 249 -3.33 -16.23 12.72
CA ALA A 249 -4.74 -15.87 12.84
C ALA A 249 -5.00 -15.12 14.17
N GLY A 250 -5.74 -14.01 14.09
CA GLY A 250 -6.14 -13.23 15.26
C GLY A 250 -5.13 -12.19 15.77
N GLN A 251 -3.96 -12.04 15.14
CA GLN A 251 -3.09 -10.90 15.44
C GLN A 251 -3.68 -9.60 14.85
N ASN A 252 -3.72 -8.54 15.67
CA ASN A 252 -3.99 -7.19 15.17
C ASN A 252 -2.74 -6.61 14.51
N HIS A 253 -2.88 -5.65 13.59
CA HIS A 253 -1.74 -5.18 12.79
C HIS A 253 -0.67 -4.48 13.65
N TYR A 254 -1.07 -3.88 14.78
CA TYR A 254 -0.14 -3.33 15.76
C TYR A 254 0.76 -4.40 16.38
N ALA A 255 0.19 -5.54 16.81
CA ALA A 255 0.95 -6.66 17.34
C ALA A 255 1.89 -7.23 16.27
N VAL A 256 1.46 -7.33 15.01
CA VAL A 256 2.33 -7.73 13.91
C VAL A 256 3.50 -6.76 13.74
N THR A 257 3.23 -5.45 13.79
CA THR A 257 4.26 -4.42 13.62
C THR A 257 5.27 -4.42 14.77
N GLN A 258 4.81 -4.58 16.02
CA GLN A 258 5.69 -4.73 17.18
C GLN A 258 6.51 -6.01 17.10
N LEU A 259 5.86 -7.15 16.84
CA LEU A 259 6.51 -8.44 16.70
C LEU A 259 7.58 -8.41 15.60
N PHE A 260 7.28 -7.75 14.47
CA PHE A 260 8.24 -7.52 13.41
C PHE A 260 9.45 -6.72 13.89
N GLY A 261 9.23 -5.56 14.52
CA GLY A 261 10.31 -4.72 15.05
C GLY A 261 11.19 -5.46 16.06
N ASP A 262 10.58 -6.20 16.98
CA ASP A 262 11.27 -6.86 18.07
C ASP A 262 12.05 -8.11 17.64
N ARG A 263 11.49 -8.89 16.70
CA ARG A 263 12.00 -10.23 16.38
C ARG A 263 12.49 -10.44 14.97
N PHE A 264 12.12 -9.60 14.01
CA PHE A 264 12.36 -9.90 12.59
C PHE A 264 13.04 -8.77 11.83
N GLN A 265 12.93 -7.53 12.30
CA GLN A 265 13.57 -6.40 11.66
C GLN A 265 15.09 -6.59 11.62
N GLU A 266 15.65 -6.35 10.44
CA GLU A 266 17.06 -6.55 10.11
C GLU A 266 17.59 -8.00 10.19
N LYS A 267 16.71 -8.99 10.30
CA LYS A 267 17.12 -10.40 10.22
C LYS A 267 17.23 -10.87 8.78
N THR A 268 18.26 -11.66 8.51
CA THR A 268 18.39 -12.41 7.26
C THR A 268 17.39 -13.55 7.26
N VAL A 269 16.67 -13.68 6.15
CA VAL A 269 15.74 -14.79 5.90
C VAL A 269 15.96 -15.37 4.52
N ASP A 270 15.57 -16.62 4.37
CA ASP A 270 15.63 -17.43 3.16
C ASP A 270 14.29 -18.15 2.97
N GLY A 271 13.90 -18.35 1.72
CA GLY A 271 12.67 -19.06 1.36
C GLY A 271 12.49 -19.17 -0.14
N SER A 272 11.30 -19.57 -0.58
CA SER A 272 10.96 -19.65 -1.99
C SER A 272 9.54 -19.16 -2.23
N GLY A 273 9.30 -18.60 -3.41
CA GLY A 273 7.97 -18.19 -3.82
C GLY A 273 7.88 -17.99 -5.32
N ARG A 274 6.67 -17.67 -5.80
CA ARG A 274 6.42 -17.46 -7.23
C ARG A 274 6.75 -16.04 -7.62
N LEU A 275 7.69 -15.84 -8.55
CA LEU A 275 7.99 -14.51 -9.07
C LEU A 275 6.79 -13.97 -9.86
N THR A 276 6.24 -12.82 -9.50
CA THR A 276 5.05 -12.26 -10.15
C THR A 276 5.33 -11.00 -10.95
N ARG A 277 6.35 -10.24 -10.54
CA ARG A 277 6.66 -8.95 -11.16
C ARG A 277 8.12 -8.58 -10.92
N VAL A 278 8.73 -7.92 -11.90
CA VAL A 278 10.07 -7.32 -11.77
C VAL A 278 10.06 -5.96 -12.45
N ASP A 279 10.50 -4.93 -11.72
CA ASP A 279 10.59 -3.55 -12.19
C ASP A 279 11.91 -2.90 -11.80
N ARG A 280 12.30 -1.88 -12.56
CA ARG A 280 13.39 -0.97 -12.20
C ARG A 280 12.84 0.16 -11.35
N PHE A 281 13.61 0.57 -10.34
CA PHE A 281 13.36 1.81 -9.62
C PHE A 281 14.63 2.65 -9.55
N SER A 282 14.48 3.97 -9.65
CA SER A 282 15.53 4.96 -9.33
C SER A 282 15.33 5.57 -7.94
N HIS A 283 14.09 5.54 -7.47
CA HIS A 283 13.70 5.94 -6.14
C HIS A 283 12.54 5.08 -5.67
N ASP A 284 12.68 4.48 -4.49
CA ASP A 284 11.65 3.73 -3.80
C ASP A 284 11.49 4.28 -2.37
N ARG A 285 10.26 4.37 -1.89
CA ARG A 285 9.97 4.94 -0.56
C ARG A 285 10.47 4.07 0.59
N ILE A 286 10.59 2.76 0.36
CA ILE A 286 11.04 1.77 1.33
C ILE A 286 12.54 1.53 1.18
N PHE A 287 13.03 1.36 -0.05
CA PHE A 287 14.43 1.01 -0.32
C PHE A 287 15.36 2.23 -0.49
N GLY A 288 14.81 3.45 -0.63
CA GLY A 288 15.58 4.68 -0.69
C GLY A 288 15.89 5.16 -2.11
N ARG A 289 17.03 5.82 -2.29
CA ARG A 289 17.49 6.34 -3.59
C ARG A 289 18.59 5.45 -4.14
N GLY A 290 18.54 5.19 -5.43
CA GLY A 290 19.56 4.41 -6.15
C GLY A 290 18.95 3.62 -7.29
N PRO A 291 19.71 3.35 -8.36
CA PRO A 291 19.29 2.41 -9.38
C PRO A 291 19.20 1.02 -8.76
N GLY A 292 18.03 0.41 -8.80
CA GLY A 292 17.80 -0.93 -8.28
C GLY A 292 16.70 -1.66 -9.03
N LEU A 293 16.57 -2.95 -8.72
CA LEU A 293 15.50 -3.79 -9.22
C LEU A 293 14.60 -4.20 -8.05
N SER A 294 13.29 -4.13 -8.24
CA SER A 294 12.30 -4.65 -7.29
C SER A 294 11.64 -5.89 -7.88
N ALA A 295 11.71 -7.00 -7.16
CA ALA A 295 11.00 -8.24 -7.49
C ALA A 295 9.82 -8.45 -6.53
N GLU A 296 8.60 -8.58 -7.04
CA GLU A 296 7.44 -9.01 -6.26
C GLU A 296 7.28 -10.54 -6.37
N ILE A 297 7.37 -11.24 -5.24
CA ILE A 297 7.25 -12.70 -5.13
C ILE A 297 6.00 -13.02 -4.33
N ALA A 298 5.08 -13.79 -4.91
CA ALA A 298 3.94 -14.32 -4.18
C ALA A 298 4.39 -15.51 -3.33
N LEU A 299 4.10 -15.44 -2.04
CA LEU A 299 4.35 -16.47 -1.06
C LEU A 299 3.01 -17.09 -0.67
N GLU A 300 2.87 -18.38 -0.94
CA GLU A 300 1.68 -19.17 -0.62
C GLU A 300 2.04 -20.09 0.54
N LEU A 301 1.52 -19.80 1.73
CA LEU A 301 1.73 -20.65 2.90
C LEU A 301 0.58 -21.64 3.02
N PRO A 302 0.89 -22.93 3.24
CA PRO A 302 -0.15 -23.94 3.41
C PRO A 302 -1.00 -23.63 4.63
N ALA A 303 -2.29 -23.99 4.55
CA ALA A 303 -3.15 -23.97 5.72
C ALA A 303 -2.60 -24.94 6.77
N THR A 304 -2.60 -24.52 8.03
CA THR A 304 -2.33 -25.39 9.18
C THR A 304 -3.61 -25.56 9.99
N GLU A 305 -3.60 -26.46 10.98
CA GLU A 305 -4.73 -26.59 11.91
C GLU A 305 -5.08 -25.28 12.63
N ALA A 306 -4.09 -24.40 12.82
CA ALA A 306 -4.25 -23.13 13.53
C ALA A 306 -4.46 -21.91 12.60
N THR A 307 -4.06 -21.99 11.33
CA THR A 307 -4.08 -20.83 10.42
C THR A 307 -4.62 -21.21 9.04
N PRO A 308 -5.56 -20.42 8.48
CA PRO A 308 -5.99 -20.62 7.09
C PRO A 308 -4.81 -20.41 6.13
N ALA A 309 -4.94 -20.90 4.89
CA ALA A 309 -3.96 -20.65 3.85
C ALA A 309 -3.67 -19.15 3.75
N LEU A 310 -2.40 -18.78 3.85
CA LEU A 310 -1.98 -17.39 3.88
C LEU A 310 -1.28 -17.05 2.58
N PHE A 311 -1.83 -16.08 1.86
CA PHE A 311 -1.18 -15.46 0.73
C PHE A 311 -0.52 -14.17 1.21
N LEU A 312 0.71 -13.93 0.80
CA LEU A 312 1.44 -12.69 1.09
C LEU A 312 2.36 -12.34 -0.08
N THR A 313 2.74 -11.06 -0.17
CA THR A 313 3.62 -10.58 -1.24
C THR A 313 4.96 -10.15 -0.65
N LEU A 314 6.02 -10.80 -1.06
CA LEU A 314 7.38 -10.39 -0.80
C LEU A 314 7.80 -9.35 -1.83
N VAL A 315 8.37 -8.24 -1.39
CA VAL A 315 9.00 -7.24 -2.26
C VAL A 315 10.48 -7.24 -1.96
N VAL A 316 11.29 -7.62 -2.93
CA VAL A 316 12.73 -7.82 -2.75
C VAL A 316 13.46 -6.76 -3.56
N ALA A 317 14.26 -5.94 -2.88
CA ALA A 317 15.22 -5.08 -3.55
C ALA A 317 16.46 -5.91 -3.91
N LEU A 318 16.69 -6.04 -5.21
CA LEU A 318 17.86 -6.69 -5.78
C LEU A 318 18.89 -5.62 -6.16
N PRO A 319 20.18 -5.99 -6.27
CA PRO A 319 21.21 -5.12 -6.82
C PRO A 319 20.86 -4.62 -8.22
N ASN A 320 21.68 -3.72 -8.77
CA ASN A 320 21.54 -3.33 -10.17
C ASN A 320 21.89 -4.52 -11.10
N GLU A 321 21.59 -4.38 -12.39
CA GLU A 321 21.84 -5.44 -13.39
C GLU A 321 23.34 -5.76 -13.55
N GLU A 322 24.21 -4.76 -13.37
CA GLU A 322 25.66 -4.90 -13.49
C GLU A 322 26.22 -5.82 -12.40
N ASP A 323 25.70 -5.70 -11.16
CA ASP A 323 26.14 -6.46 -9.99
C ASP A 323 25.51 -7.87 -9.95
N LEU A 324 24.27 -8.01 -10.43
CA LEU A 324 23.56 -9.30 -10.48
C LEU A 324 24.14 -10.25 -11.54
N GLY A 325 24.73 -9.72 -12.60
CA GLY A 325 25.10 -10.51 -13.78
C GLY A 325 23.90 -11.05 -14.58
N PHE A 326 22.69 -10.56 -14.29
CA PHE A 326 21.45 -10.88 -15.00
C PHE A 326 20.82 -9.60 -15.56
N ASP A 327 20.34 -9.66 -16.81
CA ASP A 327 19.52 -8.60 -17.41
C ASP A 327 18.08 -8.72 -16.88
N LEU A 328 17.39 -7.60 -16.69
CA LEU A 328 15.95 -7.53 -16.42
C LEU A 328 15.12 -8.42 -17.34
N ARG A 329 15.54 -8.60 -18.60
CA ARG A 329 14.87 -9.53 -19.53
C ARG A 329 14.87 -10.97 -19.02
N GLN A 330 16.00 -11.46 -18.54
CA GLN A 330 16.12 -12.82 -18.00
C GLN A 330 15.27 -12.99 -16.74
N LEU A 331 15.24 -11.98 -15.87
CA LEU A 331 14.36 -11.98 -14.70
C LEU A 331 12.86 -11.96 -15.07
N ARG A 332 12.50 -11.26 -16.15
CA ARG A 332 11.12 -11.26 -16.66
C ARG A 332 10.70 -12.59 -17.25
N ASP A 333 11.63 -13.34 -17.85
CA ASP A 333 11.37 -14.69 -18.36
C ASP A 333 11.09 -15.68 -17.22
N LEU A 334 11.50 -15.37 -15.99
CA LEU A 334 11.20 -16.14 -14.78
C LEU A 334 9.85 -15.78 -14.14
N ILE A 335 9.10 -14.80 -14.66
CA ILE A 335 7.78 -14.45 -14.10
C ILE A 335 6.83 -15.64 -14.26
N GLY A 336 6.26 -16.06 -13.14
CA GLY A 336 5.41 -17.24 -13.02
C GLY A 336 6.14 -18.47 -12.47
N SER A 337 7.48 -18.48 -12.50
CA SER A 337 8.30 -19.56 -11.94
C SER A 337 8.52 -19.39 -10.45
N GLU A 338 8.78 -20.51 -9.77
CA GLU A 338 9.19 -20.53 -8.37
C GLU A 338 10.69 -20.25 -8.28
N VAL A 339 11.05 -19.27 -7.45
CA VAL A 339 12.44 -18.82 -7.24
C VAL A 339 12.79 -18.90 -5.77
N ALA A 340 14.03 -19.29 -5.47
CA ALA A 340 14.56 -19.17 -4.13
C ALA A 340 15.01 -17.73 -3.90
N VAL A 341 14.76 -17.22 -2.71
CA VAL A 341 15.06 -15.84 -2.31
C VAL A 341 15.74 -15.85 -0.94
N CYS A 342 16.76 -15.01 -0.80
CA CYS A 342 17.29 -14.65 0.50
C CYS A 342 17.52 -13.14 0.57
N GLY A 343 17.48 -12.57 1.78
CA GLY A 343 17.74 -11.14 1.98
C GLY A 343 17.51 -10.74 3.43
N VAL A 344 17.54 -9.45 3.71
CA VAL A 344 17.34 -8.90 5.06
C VAL A 344 15.96 -8.25 5.16
N LEU A 345 15.14 -8.69 6.12
CA LEU A 345 13.82 -8.11 6.38
C LEU A 345 13.96 -6.66 6.84
N LEU A 346 13.48 -5.74 6.00
CA LEU A 346 13.56 -4.30 6.23
C LEU A 346 12.27 -3.74 6.82
N ARG A 347 11.13 -4.19 6.30
CA ARG A 347 9.81 -3.65 6.68
C ARG A 347 8.73 -4.71 6.52
N CYS A 348 7.69 -4.60 7.35
CA CYS A 348 6.43 -5.30 7.20
C CYS A 348 5.30 -4.28 6.99
N ASP A 349 4.43 -4.55 6.02
CA ASP A 349 3.13 -3.91 5.90
C ASP A 349 2.06 -4.97 6.21
N PRO A 350 1.57 -5.02 7.46
CA PRO A 350 0.68 -6.08 7.90
C PRO A 350 -0.67 -6.06 7.16
N PHE A 351 -1.07 -4.90 6.65
CA PHE A 351 -2.39 -4.69 6.07
C PHE A 351 -2.51 -5.35 4.69
N ILE A 352 -1.60 -4.99 3.77
CA ILE A 352 -1.53 -5.61 2.44
C ILE A 352 -0.76 -6.93 2.45
N ARG A 353 -0.39 -7.42 3.64
CA ARG A 353 0.43 -8.62 3.86
C ARG A 353 1.68 -8.60 2.99
N ARG A 354 2.43 -7.50 3.08
CA ARG A 354 3.69 -7.32 2.36
C ARG A 354 4.88 -7.35 3.30
N LEU A 355 5.91 -8.09 2.89
CA LEU A 355 7.22 -8.09 3.52
C LEU A 355 8.23 -7.50 2.54
N TYR A 356 9.11 -6.65 3.03
CA TYR A 356 10.12 -5.97 2.21
C TYR A 356 11.51 -6.48 2.61
N LEU A 357 12.27 -6.98 1.64
CA LEU A 357 13.65 -7.40 1.84
C LEU A 357 14.60 -6.44 1.12
N ARG A 358 15.68 -6.07 1.80
CA ARG A 358 16.86 -5.46 1.17
C ARG A 358 17.94 -6.51 0.94
N ASP A 359 18.92 -6.15 0.12
CA ASP A 359 20.09 -6.98 -0.18
C ASP A 359 19.68 -8.37 -0.66
N GLY A 360 18.63 -8.40 -1.49
CA GLY A 360 18.01 -9.62 -1.93
C GLY A 360 18.81 -10.32 -3.01
N LEU A 361 18.90 -11.64 -2.92
CA LEU A 361 19.44 -12.49 -3.97
C LEU A 361 18.35 -13.46 -4.42
N LEU A 362 18.28 -13.67 -5.74
CA LEU A 362 17.42 -14.69 -6.33
C LEU A 362 18.30 -15.82 -6.84
N ASP A 363 18.09 -17.02 -6.30
CA ASP A 363 18.68 -18.23 -6.86
C ASP A 363 17.63 -18.94 -7.72
N HIS A 364 17.90 -18.95 -9.03
CA HIS A 364 17.07 -19.66 -10.02
C HIS A 364 17.64 -21.06 -10.33
N GLN A 365 18.85 -21.40 -9.87
CA GLN A 365 19.52 -22.66 -10.21
C GLN A 365 19.06 -23.84 -9.34
N ALA A 366 18.27 -23.59 -8.30
CA ALA A 366 17.87 -24.61 -7.34
C ALA A 366 16.90 -25.70 -7.86
N ARG A 367 16.41 -25.65 -9.11
CA ARG A 367 15.41 -26.65 -9.61
C ARG A 367 15.62 -27.29 -10.98
N SER A 368 16.73 -27.06 -11.69
CA SER A 368 17.00 -27.80 -12.94
C SER A 368 17.44 -29.27 -12.73
N ILE A 369 17.27 -29.85 -11.54
CA ILE A 369 17.74 -31.22 -11.20
C ILE A 369 16.57 -32.21 -10.97
N ALA A 370 15.31 -31.77 -11.06
CA ALA A 370 14.14 -32.63 -10.80
C ALA A 370 13.14 -32.73 -11.97
N ALA A 371 13.62 -32.77 -13.21
CA ALA A 371 12.82 -33.12 -14.38
C ALA A 371 13.37 -34.39 -15.06
#